data_AF-A0A916S373-F1
#
_entry.id   AF-A0A916S373-F1
#
_cell.length_a   1.000
_cell.length_b   1.000
_cell.length_c   1.000
_cell.angle_alpha   90.00
_cell.angle_beta   90.00
_cell.angle_gamma   90.00
#
_symmetry.space_group_name_H-M   'P 1'
#
loop_
_entity.id
_entity.type
_entity.pdbx_description
1 polymer ?
#
loop_
_entity_poly.entity_id
_entity_poly.type
_entity_poly.pdbx_seq_one_letter_code
_entity_poly.pdbx_strand_id
1 'polypeptide(L)'
;MRLNSLFNFKKKESTYKRDKETISFCNEIDLEPINQRMKQSGGYSFERKIGELIKVNKPFSLFILELGRLRVINESLGVVTGDSFIEHFRNRVNSLLPRNCFFNRIFADKFALVIWDYDDENLPEGLAKRIVESLTIPFVLGTNDLFATTSIGICKWTDDQTKDQVIRHAWQAFYTARKDGANNIHCYRAIDNSTPSNPIELEKELRRAITNHEFVIHYQPRVSAITNQIIAAEALIRWEHPERGMISPLDFIPLAEEIGLINAIGDWVLAEVCLFIHRLELAKIPIVPISINISAQRLLKKDFKRQVQVELEKNNVNSKFIEFEITEATLLRHEDSVKVAMQELKDLGVKVALDDFGTGYSSLAYVNQFPIDTLKIDRSFVRKATETKESAVIIKSLIYMAKGLELNLVAEGVETFEQLSFLKQQECEEIQGFIFSKPVSEDSFCTLLKKKILKPVSVKSAELAKDRRKYFRVHLQFPMLSKMSIIKVGGRSLEIGNSEVLVEDIGAGGIRMLSTLNLPVRPDLVCNFKFIILGKPHNYDGKISWKEEEHGIYKYGIQFILDEIDRDRLIGVLNHFSSQLRRNPFVPECNILAVDRFQYLKEVATSK
;
A
#
# COMPACT_ATOMS: atom_id res chain seq x y z
N MET A 1 -30.06 61.29 -0.27
CA MET A 1 -30.62 61.35 1.10
C MET A 1 -30.94 59.93 1.51
N ARG A 2 -30.08 59.30 2.34
CA ARG A 2 -30.27 59.10 3.79
C ARG A 2 -31.51 58.22 4.05
N LEU A 3 -31.45 56.99 4.57
CA LEU A 3 -30.69 56.32 5.65
C LEU A 3 -31.73 55.80 6.65
N ASN A 4 -31.57 54.52 7.00
CA ASN A 4 -31.94 53.86 8.25
C ASN A 4 -33.42 53.47 8.50
N SER A 5 -33.74 52.33 9.12
CA SER A 5 -32.97 51.14 9.55
C SER A 5 -33.91 50.22 10.35
N LEU A 6 -33.51 48.95 10.51
CA LEU A 6 -33.66 48.06 11.69
C LEU A 6 -34.60 46.82 11.58
N PHE A 7 -33.94 45.67 11.84
CA PHE A 7 -34.42 44.30 12.13
C PHE A 7 -34.88 43.44 10.92
N ASN A 8 -34.29 42.27 10.60
CA ASN A 8 -33.23 41.50 11.25
C ASN A 8 -32.62 40.48 10.26
N PHE A 9 -31.36 40.68 9.87
CA PHE A 9 -30.53 39.73 9.13
C PHE A 9 -29.86 38.79 10.14
N LYS A 10 -30.47 37.61 10.40
CA LYS A 10 -29.83 36.50 11.14
C LYS A 10 -30.46 35.16 10.70
N LYS A 11 -30.21 34.75 9.46
CA LYS A 11 -30.55 33.38 9.00
C LYS A 11 -29.80 33.00 7.73
N LYS A 12 -28.46 33.05 7.74
CA LYS A 12 -27.63 32.42 6.70
C LYS A 12 -26.17 32.13 7.09
N GLU A 13 -25.90 32.01 8.40
CA GLU A 13 -24.57 31.62 8.94
C GLU A 13 -24.58 30.32 9.76
N SER A 14 -25.72 29.61 9.88
CA SER A 14 -25.84 28.45 10.78
C SER A 14 -25.57 27.09 10.14
N THR A 15 -25.45 27.00 8.82
CA THR A 15 -25.20 25.73 8.10
C THR A 15 -23.73 25.49 7.80
N TYR A 16 -22.92 26.55 7.69
CA TYR A 16 -21.47 26.44 7.46
C TYR A 16 -20.64 26.28 8.74
N LYS A 17 -21.30 26.38 9.91
CA LYS A 17 -20.66 26.25 11.24
C LYS A 17 -20.77 24.84 11.83
N ARG A 18 -21.72 24.00 11.39
CA ARG A 18 -21.95 22.66 11.96
C ARG A 18 -21.13 21.53 11.32
N ASP A 19 -20.69 21.69 10.07
CA ASP A 19 -19.76 20.73 9.44
C ASP A 19 -18.31 20.92 9.92
N LYS A 20 -17.97 22.11 10.43
CA LYS A 20 -16.73 22.32 11.21
C LYS A 20 -16.79 21.67 12.61
N GLU A 21 -17.98 21.51 13.19
CA GLU A 21 -18.16 20.90 14.52
C GLU A 21 -18.12 19.36 14.51
N THR A 22 -18.18 18.72 13.34
CA THR A 22 -18.13 17.25 13.22
C THR A 22 -16.76 16.74 12.75
N ILE A 23 -15.92 17.61 12.18
CA ILE A 23 -14.57 17.27 11.69
C ILE A 23 -13.47 17.83 12.62
N SER A 24 -13.80 18.68 13.59
CA SER A 24 -12.91 19.04 14.72
C SER A 24 -12.82 17.95 15.82
N PHE A 25 -13.37 16.75 15.57
CA PHE A 25 -13.69 15.76 16.61
C PHE A 25 -12.52 14.82 16.96
N CYS A 26 -11.37 14.94 16.30
CA CYS A 26 -10.21 14.07 16.53
C CYS A 26 -9.11 14.69 17.43
N ASN A 27 -9.07 16.03 17.60
CA ASN A 27 -7.97 16.70 18.33
C ASN A 27 -8.39 17.56 19.54
N GLU A 28 -9.68 17.61 19.90
CA GLU A 28 -10.14 18.06 21.22
C GLU A 28 -10.79 16.87 21.95
N ILE A 29 -9.97 16.06 22.61
CA ILE A 29 -10.42 15.53 23.89
C ILE A 29 -9.84 16.47 24.95
N ASP A 30 -10.41 17.66 25.02
CA ASP A 30 -10.76 18.12 26.35
C ASP A 30 -11.89 17.18 26.81
N LEU A 31 -11.67 16.41 27.87
CA LEU A 31 -12.69 15.50 28.38
C LEU A 31 -13.91 16.30 28.89
N GLU A 32 -13.82 17.62 29.09
CA GLU A 32 -14.89 18.46 29.61
C GLU A 32 -16.15 18.57 28.72
N PRO A 33 -16.09 18.92 27.41
CA PRO A 33 -17.30 19.10 26.58
C PRO A 33 -17.98 17.77 26.23
N ILE A 34 -17.19 16.69 26.12
CA ILE A 34 -17.67 15.32 25.96
C ILE A 34 -18.34 14.86 27.26
N ASN A 35 -17.74 15.08 28.43
CA ASN A 35 -18.38 14.81 29.72
C ASN A 35 -19.65 15.66 29.94
N GLN A 36 -19.72 16.89 29.41
CA GLN A 36 -20.92 17.75 29.48
C GLN A 36 -22.04 17.30 28.54
N ARG A 37 -21.73 16.89 27.29
CA ARG A 37 -22.74 16.35 26.35
C ARG A 37 -23.18 14.92 26.72
N MET A 38 -22.29 14.10 27.29
CA MET A 38 -22.62 12.76 27.82
C MET A 38 -23.53 12.80 29.06
N LYS A 39 -23.46 13.86 29.87
CA LYS A 39 -24.38 14.08 31.01
C LYS A 39 -25.84 14.28 30.60
N GLN A 40 -26.12 14.63 29.34
CA GLN A 40 -27.48 14.91 28.86
C GLN A 40 -28.20 13.67 28.29
N SER A 41 -27.50 12.55 28.05
CA SER A 41 -28.07 11.39 27.34
C SER A 41 -28.52 10.23 28.23
N GLY A 42 -28.41 10.35 29.57
CA GLY A 42 -29.10 9.47 30.53
C GLY A 42 -28.83 7.95 30.43
N GLY A 43 -27.80 7.50 29.73
CA GLY A 43 -27.46 6.08 29.55
C GLY A 43 -26.01 5.80 29.93
N TYR A 44 -25.77 4.67 30.59
CA TYR A 44 -24.44 4.18 30.98
C TYR A 44 -23.44 4.33 29.82
N SER A 45 -22.33 5.06 30.02
CA SER A 45 -21.26 5.17 29.01
C SER A 45 -20.39 3.91 29.05
N PHE A 46 -19.94 3.40 27.88
CA PHE A 46 -18.99 2.28 27.80
C PHE A 46 -17.73 2.54 28.62
N GLU A 47 -17.32 3.81 28.74
CA GLU A 47 -16.18 4.24 29.56
C GLU A 47 -16.37 3.94 31.06
N ARG A 48 -17.60 4.10 31.55
CA ARG A 48 -17.93 3.74 32.92
C ARG A 48 -17.86 2.23 33.09
N LYS A 49 -18.36 1.47 32.12
CA LYS A 49 -18.34 0.01 32.18
C LYS A 49 -16.93 -0.55 32.17
N ILE A 50 -16.05 -0.07 31.30
CA ILE A 50 -14.63 -0.46 31.31
C ILE A 50 -13.96 -0.01 32.61
N GLY A 51 -14.29 1.18 33.15
CA GLY A 51 -13.76 1.65 34.43
C GLY A 51 -14.18 0.75 35.61
N GLU A 52 -15.40 0.25 35.60
CA GLU A 52 -15.89 -0.75 36.57
C GLU A 52 -15.14 -2.07 36.43
N LEU A 53 -14.94 -2.57 35.21
CA LEU A 53 -14.23 -3.83 34.93
C LEU A 53 -12.75 -3.76 35.33
N ILE A 54 -12.07 -2.65 35.04
CA ILE A 54 -10.67 -2.42 35.45
C ILE A 54 -10.55 -2.39 36.98
N LYS A 55 -11.47 -1.72 37.68
CA LYS A 55 -11.46 -1.66 39.16
C LYS A 55 -11.57 -3.03 39.83
N VAL A 56 -12.29 -3.96 39.21
CA VAL A 56 -12.44 -5.34 39.71
C VAL A 56 -11.46 -6.31 39.03
N ASN A 57 -10.47 -5.80 38.29
CA ASN A 57 -9.46 -6.57 37.58
C ASN A 57 -10.04 -7.68 36.68
N LYS A 58 -11.16 -7.39 36.01
CA LYS A 58 -11.88 -8.37 35.19
C LYS A 58 -11.50 -8.20 33.71
N PRO A 59 -10.96 -9.25 33.05
CA PRO A 59 -10.60 -9.18 31.64
C PRO A 59 -11.79 -8.84 30.73
N PHE A 60 -11.52 -8.00 29.72
CA PHE A 60 -12.52 -7.58 28.75
C PHE A 60 -11.89 -7.27 27.38
N SER A 61 -12.74 -7.21 26.36
CA SER A 61 -12.39 -6.69 25.04
C SER A 61 -13.29 -5.50 24.71
N LEU A 62 -12.67 -4.43 24.21
CA LEU A 62 -13.34 -3.25 23.66
C LEU A 62 -13.30 -3.30 22.13
N PHE A 63 -14.45 -3.04 21.53
CA PHE A 63 -14.67 -2.99 20.11
C PHE A 63 -15.15 -1.60 19.74
N ILE A 64 -14.62 -1.06 18.65
CA ILE A 64 -15.12 0.14 18.00
C ILE A 64 -15.61 -0.25 16.61
N LEU A 65 -16.88 0.06 16.32
CA LEU A 65 -17.55 -0.27 15.07
C LEU A 65 -18.02 1.00 14.36
N GLU A 66 -18.01 1.00 13.03
CA GLU A 66 -18.61 2.04 12.20
C GLU A 66 -19.68 1.46 11.27
N LEU A 67 -20.90 1.99 11.34
CA LEU A 67 -21.96 1.69 10.38
C LEU A 67 -21.70 2.42 9.07
N GLY A 68 -21.16 1.70 8.09
CA GLY A 68 -20.88 2.24 6.77
C GLY A 68 -22.14 2.73 6.04
N ARG A 69 -21.95 3.71 5.15
CA ARG A 69 -22.98 4.27 4.24
C ARG A 69 -24.14 5.02 4.90
N LEU A 70 -24.13 5.21 6.23
CA LEU A 70 -25.19 5.96 6.91
C LEU A 70 -25.37 7.37 6.34
N ARG A 71 -24.27 8.05 6.03
CA ARG A 71 -24.30 9.39 5.41
C ARG A 71 -25.01 9.37 4.05
N VAL A 72 -24.65 8.44 3.18
CA VAL A 72 -25.26 8.30 1.84
C VAL A 72 -26.75 7.99 1.96
N ILE A 73 -27.14 7.17 2.94
CA ILE A 73 -28.56 6.85 3.20
C ILE A 73 -29.30 8.10 3.68
N ASN A 74 -28.72 8.89 4.59
CA ASN A 74 -29.32 10.13 5.05
C ASN A 74 -29.48 11.17 3.92
N GLU A 75 -28.48 11.31 3.06
CA GLU A 75 -28.49 12.25 1.94
C GLU A 75 -29.48 11.82 0.84
N SER A 76 -29.58 10.52 0.55
CA SER A 76 -30.42 10.00 -0.54
C SER A 76 -31.87 9.70 -0.14
N LEU A 77 -32.10 9.20 1.08
CA LEU A 77 -33.40 8.68 1.52
C LEU A 77 -33.97 9.46 2.73
N GLY A 78 -33.20 10.42 3.26
CA GLY A 78 -33.61 11.26 4.37
C GLY A 78 -33.25 10.70 5.74
N VAL A 79 -33.17 11.62 6.72
CA VAL A 79 -32.72 11.34 8.10
C VAL A 79 -33.58 10.28 8.80
N VAL A 80 -34.89 10.27 8.54
CA VAL A 80 -35.83 9.29 9.15
C VAL A 80 -35.46 7.85 8.75
N THR A 81 -35.10 7.63 7.49
CA THR A 81 -34.68 6.31 7.01
C THR A 81 -33.32 5.92 7.58
N GLY A 82 -32.38 6.87 7.72
CA GLY A 82 -31.11 6.59 8.37
C GLY A 82 -31.23 6.29 9.86
N ASP A 83 -32.12 6.96 10.59
CA ASP A 83 -32.42 6.63 11.99
C ASP A 83 -33.01 5.22 12.11
N SER A 84 -33.92 4.85 11.20
CA SER A 84 -34.43 3.48 11.12
C SER A 84 -33.35 2.46 10.78
N PHE A 85 -32.39 2.82 9.91
CA PHE A 85 -31.25 1.97 9.56
C PHE A 85 -30.32 1.72 10.75
N ILE A 86 -30.03 2.75 11.54
CA ILE A 86 -29.28 2.63 12.80
C ILE A 86 -30.00 1.70 13.78
N GLU A 87 -31.32 1.83 13.89
CA GLU A 87 -32.13 0.98 14.76
C GLU A 87 -32.02 -0.50 14.37
N HIS A 88 -32.18 -0.80 13.09
CA HIS A 88 -32.08 -2.16 12.59
C HIS A 88 -30.68 -2.73 12.72
N PHE A 89 -29.64 -1.92 12.43
CA PHE A 89 -28.26 -2.29 12.66
C PHE A 89 -28.03 -2.68 14.13
N ARG A 90 -28.52 -1.84 15.06
CA ARG A 90 -28.40 -2.10 16.50
C ARG A 90 -29.08 -3.40 16.90
N ASN A 91 -30.30 -3.63 16.43
CA ASN A 91 -31.06 -4.85 16.74
C ASN A 91 -30.38 -6.10 16.19
N ARG A 92 -29.84 -6.03 14.97
CA ARG A 92 -29.09 -7.13 14.37
C ARG A 92 -27.82 -7.44 15.15
N VAL A 93 -27.00 -6.43 15.47
CA VAL A 93 -25.81 -6.63 16.28
C VAL A 93 -26.17 -7.21 17.66
N ASN A 94 -27.16 -6.64 18.36
CA ASN A 94 -27.62 -7.11 19.67
C ASN A 94 -28.01 -8.59 19.67
N SER A 95 -28.61 -9.10 18.60
CA SER A 95 -29.00 -10.52 18.49
C SER A 95 -27.81 -11.50 18.49
N LEU A 96 -26.59 -11.00 18.22
CA LEU A 96 -25.37 -11.80 18.17
C LEU A 96 -24.55 -11.75 19.46
N LEU A 97 -24.85 -10.80 20.35
CA LEU A 97 -24.01 -10.51 21.50
C LEU A 97 -24.18 -11.53 22.63
N PRO A 98 -23.10 -11.84 23.38
CA PRO A 98 -23.18 -12.71 24.54
C PRO A 98 -23.87 -12.04 25.74
N ARG A 99 -24.23 -12.81 26.77
CA ARG A 99 -24.88 -12.28 27.99
C ARG A 99 -24.04 -11.19 28.70
N ASN A 100 -22.73 -11.38 28.75
CA ASN A 100 -21.79 -10.45 29.37
C ASN A 100 -21.26 -9.46 28.33
N CYS A 101 -22.16 -8.60 27.85
CA CYS A 101 -21.82 -7.55 26.90
C CYS A 101 -22.44 -6.21 27.26
N PHE A 102 -21.86 -5.16 26.69
CA PHE A 102 -22.37 -3.81 26.74
C PHE A 102 -22.19 -3.20 25.35
N PHE A 103 -23.29 -2.85 24.70
CA PHE A 103 -23.27 -2.27 23.34
C PHE A 103 -24.03 -0.97 23.32
N ASN A 104 -23.35 0.10 22.89
CA ASN A 104 -23.95 1.43 22.81
C ASN A 104 -23.43 2.20 21.61
N ARG A 105 -24.23 3.17 21.17
CA ARG A 105 -23.82 4.17 20.18
C ARG A 105 -22.97 5.23 20.89
N ILE A 106 -21.84 5.60 20.28
CA ILE A 106 -20.96 6.65 20.80
C ILE A 106 -21.42 8.01 20.25
N PHE A 107 -21.37 8.14 18.93
CA PHE A 107 -21.82 9.29 18.15
C PHE A 107 -22.00 8.86 16.69
N ALA A 108 -22.79 9.60 15.90
CA ALA A 108 -22.96 9.39 14.46
C ALA A 108 -23.10 7.89 14.07
N ASP A 109 -22.29 7.36 13.18
CA ASP A 109 -22.26 5.96 12.77
C ASP A 109 -21.40 5.05 13.68
N LYS A 110 -20.85 5.56 14.78
CA LYS A 110 -19.93 4.84 15.67
C LYS A 110 -20.62 4.16 16.83
N PHE A 111 -20.20 2.93 17.11
CA PHE A 111 -20.66 2.14 18.24
C PHE A 111 -19.48 1.55 19.01
N ALA A 112 -19.67 1.40 20.32
CA ALA A 112 -18.76 0.68 21.20
C ALA A 112 -19.43 -0.62 21.67
N LEU A 113 -18.69 -1.72 21.60
CA LEU A 113 -19.06 -3.00 22.20
C LEU A 113 -18.00 -3.39 23.22
N VAL A 114 -18.40 -3.71 24.44
CA VAL A 114 -17.54 -4.26 25.48
C VAL A 114 -18.05 -5.66 25.80
N ILE A 115 -17.17 -6.65 25.80
CA ILE A 115 -17.47 -8.01 26.27
C ILE A 115 -16.50 -8.37 27.38
N TRP A 116 -16.96 -9.10 28.39
CA TRP A 116 -16.14 -9.56 29.51
C TRP A 116 -16.55 -10.99 29.88
N ASP A 117 -15.76 -11.67 30.70
CA ASP A 117 -16.11 -13.00 31.23
C ASP A 117 -16.27 -14.06 30.13
N TYR A 118 -15.26 -14.18 29.28
CA TYR A 118 -15.16 -15.21 28.25
C TYR A 118 -13.84 -15.98 28.41
N ASP A 119 -13.91 -17.30 28.28
CA ASP A 119 -12.75 -18.20 28.48
C ASP A 119 -11.96 -18.45 27.19
N ASP A 120 -12.61 -18.32 26.03
CA ASP A 120 -11.98 -18.51 24.72
C ASP A 120 -11.33 -17.21 24.24
N GLU A 121 -10.00 -17.19 24.19
CA GLU A 121 -9.23 -16.05 23.71
C GLU A 121 -9.58 -15.62 22.28
N ASN A 122 -10.13 -16.51 21.44
CA ASN A 122 -10.52 -16.20 20.07
C ASN A 122 -11.97 -15.71 19.93
N LEU A 123 -12.74 -15.72 21.03
CA LEU A 123 -14.13 -15.28 21.03
C LEU A 123 -14.30 -13.85 20.52
N PRO A 124 -13.45 -12.86 20.88
CA PRO A 124 -13.60 -11.51 20.38
C PRO A 124 -13.50 -11.40 18.84
N GLU A 125 -12.49 -12.03 18.25
CA GLU A 125 -12.30 -12.10 16.80
C GLU A 125 -13.44 -12.85 16.11
N GLY A 126 -13.88 -13.97 16.68
CA GLY A 126 -15.01 -14.75 16.17
C GLY A 126 -16.31 -13.96 16.18
N LEU A 127 -16.57 -13.19 17.24
CA LEU A 127 -17.75 -12.32 17.34
C LEU A 127 -17.71 -11.20 16.30
N ALA A 128 -16.56 -10.55 16.09
CA ALA A 128 -16.43 -9.53 15.04
C ALA A 128 -16.71 -10.10 13.65
N LYS A 129 -16.20 -11.30 13.33
CA LYS A 129 -16.50 -11.99 12.05
C LYS A 129 -17.99 -12.24 11.89
N ARG A 130 -18.65 -12.77 12.92
CA ARG A 130 -20.11 -13.01 12.91
C ARG A 130 -20.90 -11.70 12.72
N ILE A 131 -20.46 -10.60 13.33
CA ILE A 131 -21.07 -9.28 13.13
C ILE A 131 -20.94 -8.88 11.66
N VAL A 132 -19.74 -8.90 11.08
CA VAL A 132 -19.51 -8.55 9.67
C VAL A 132 -20.34 -9.44 8.73
N GLU A 133 -20.34 -10.75 8.95
CA GLU A 133 -21.12 -11.72 8.17
C GLU A 133 -22.62 -11.44 8.23
N SER A 134 -23.15 -11.06 9.39
CA SER A 134 -24.58 -10.74 9.53
C SER A 134 -25.04 -9.53 8.72
N LEU A 135 -24.11 -8.63 8.36
CA LEU A 135 -24.41 -7.43 7.57
C LEU A 135 -24.46 -7.72 6.07
N THR A 136 -24.10 -8.93 5.63
CA THR A 136 -24.28 -9.37 4.23
C THR A 136 -25.76 -9.51 3.85
N ILE A 137 -26.63 -9.72 4.84
CA ILE A 137 -28.08 -9.77 4.67
C ILE A 137 -28.61 -8.33 4.59
N PRO A 138 -29.49 -7.98 3.63
CA PRO A 138 -30.03 -6.63 3.54
C PRO A 138 -30.88 -6.24 4.76
N PHE A 139 -30.99 -4.94 5.00
CA PHE A 139 -31.93 -4.32 5.91
C PHE A 139 -33.15 -3.86 5.11
N VAL A 140 -34.29 -4.52 5.32
CA VAL A 140 -35.54 -4.20 4.62
C VAL A 140 -36.22 -3.04 5.35
N LEU A 141 -36.16 -1.85 4.77
CA LEU A 141 -36.78 -0.63 5.31
C LEU A 141 -37.82 -0.09 4.33
N GLY A 142 -39.09 -0.43 4.58
CA GLY A 142 -40.19 -0.09 3.66
C GLY A 142 -40.07 -0.89 2.36
N THR A 143 -39.89 -0.18 1.24
CA THR A 143 -39.68 -0.78 -0.09
C THR A 143 -38.21 -0.89 -0.50
N ASN A 144 -37.28 -0.50 0.38
CA ASN A 144 -35.85 -0.43 0.06
C ASN A 144 -35.07 -1.53 0.78
N ASP A 145 -34.21 -2.23 0.03
CA ASP A 145 -33.22 -3.15 0.58
C ASP A 145 -31.87 -2.43 0.72
N LEU A 146 -31.45 -2.18 1.96
CA LEU A 146 -30.22 -1.47 2.27
C LEU A 146 -29.12 -2.42 2.73
N PHE A 147 -27.93 -2.29 2.15
CA PHE A 147 -26.75 -3.08 2.54
C PHE A 147 -25.83 -2.24 3.41
N ALA A 148 -25.47 -2.77 4.59
CA ALA A 148 -24.49 -2.17 5.48
C ALA A 148 -23.11 -2.80 5.29
N THR A 149 -22.10 -2.02 5.64
CA THR A 149 -20.75 -2.53 5.89
C THR A 149 -20.31 -2.08 7.27
N THR A 150 -19.33 -2.75 7.86
CA THR A 150 -18.73 -2.28 9.11
C THR A 150 -17.24 -2.54 9.15
N SER A 151 -16.48 -1.59 9.69
CA SER A 151 -15.07 -1.82 10.04
C SER A 151 -14.96 -1.88 11.55
N ILE A 152 -14.20 -2.85 12.06
CA ILE A 152 -14.15 -3.16 13.49
C ILE A 152 -12.71 -3.12 14.00
N GLY A 153 -12.46 -2.28 15.00
CA GLY A 153 -11.23 -2.31 15.80
C GLY A 153 -11.46 -3.01 17.12
N ILE A 154 -10.55 -3.90 17.51
CA ILE A 154 -10.63 -4.67 18.76
C ILE A 154 -9.39 -4.39 19.60
N CYS A 155 -9.55 -4.08 20.89
CA CYS A 155 -8.48 -4.09 21.88
C CYS A 155 -8.87 -5.00 23.04
N LYS A 156 -8.01 -5.98 23.34
CA LYS A 156 -8.11 -6.79 24.55
C LYS A 156 -7.41 -6.05 25.68
N TRP A 157 -8.06 -5.92 26.83
CA TRP A 157 -7.44 -5.28 27.99
C TRP A 157 -6.45 -6.25 28.64
N THR A 158 -5.27 -5.72 28.93
CA THR A 158 -4.24 -6.36 29.78
C THR A 158 -4.09 -5.55 31.07
N ASP A 159 -3.65 -6.19 32.15
CA ASP A 159 -3.59 -5.63 33.49
C ASP A 159 -2.65 -4.41 33.63
N ASP A 160 -1.72 -4.26 32.69
CA ASP A 160 -0.82 -3.11 32.55
C ASP A 160 -1.44 -1.89 31.83
N GLN A 161 -2.64 -2.03 31.26
CA GLN A 161 -3.29 -0.96 30.50
C GLN A 161 -4.28 -0.13 31.34
N THR A 162 -4.09 1.18 31.30
CA THR A 162 -5.07 2.15 31.78
C THR A 162 -6.31 2.19 30.88
N LYS A 163 -7.43 2.67 31.44
CA LYS A 163 -8.69 2.91 30.71
C LYS A 163 -8.45 3.65 29.38
N ASP A 164 -7.67 4.72 29.42
CA ASP A 164 -7.45 5.59 28.27
C ASP A 164 -6.50 4.95 27.23
N GLN A 165 -5.57 4.07 27.65
CA GLN A 165 -4.77 3.27 26.72
C GLN A 165 -5.65 2.30 25.94
N VAL A 166 -6.57 1.58 26.59
CA VAL A 166 -7.44 0.61 25.89
C VAL A 166 -8.39 1.28 24.91
N ILE A 167 -8.96 2.43 25.29
CA ILE A 167 -9.77 3.22 24.36
C ILE A 167 -8.92 3.62 23.15
N ARG A 168 -7.73 4.19 23.35
CA ARG A 168 -6.84 4.60 22.25
C ARG A 168 -6.45 3.44 21.35
N HIS A 169 -6.06 2.31 21.91
CA HIS A 169 -5.66 1.12 21.17
C HIS A 169 -6.83 0.53 20.36
N ALA A 170 -8.06 0.54 20.89
CA ALA A 170 -9.25 0.11 20.17
C ALA A 170 -9.57 1.03 18.97
N TRP A 171 -9.40 2.35 19.15
CA TRP A 171 -9.53 3.31 18.05
C TRP A 171 -8.43 3.14 16.99
N GLN A 172 -7.17 2.92 17.40
CA GLN A 172 -6.06 2.65 16.47
C GLN A 172 -6.36 1.41 15.62
N ALA A 173 -6.76 0.31 16.26
CA ALA A 173 -7.18 -0.89 15.54
C ALA A 173 -8.35 -0.61 14.59
N PHE A 174 -9.32 0.20 15.00
CA PHE A 174 -10.45 0.58 14.15
C PHE A 174 -9.99 1.36 12.92
N TYR A 175 -9.07 2.30 13.07
CA TYR A 175 -8.51 3.06 11.94
C TYR A 175 -7.74 2.15 10.98
N THR A 176 -6.95 1.20 11.48
CA THR A 176 -6.28 0.21 10.63
C THR A 176 -7.31 -0.63 9.87
N ALA A 177 -8.35 -1.13 10.55
CA ALA A 177 -9.43 -1.85 9.90
C ALA A 177 -10.14 -1.01 8.84
N ARG A 178 -10.36 0.28 9.08
CA ARG A 178 -10.96 1.20 8.10
C ARG A 178 -10.05 1.42 6.89
N LYS A 179 -8.74 1.54 7.10
CA LYS A 179 -7.72 1.75 6.05
C LYS A 179 -7.65 0.57 5.07
N ASP A 180 -7.84 -0.64 5.57
CA ASP A 180 -7.88 -1.86 4.74
C ASP A 180 -9.18 -1.98 3.90
N GLY A 181 -10.13 -1.06 4.10
CA GLY A 181 -11.42 -1.01 3.42
C GLY A 181 -12.60 -1.38 4.33
N ALA A 182 -13.80 -1.41 3.74
CA ALA A 182 -15.01 -1.82 4.45
C ALA A 182 -14.99 -3.33 4.77
N ASN A 183 -15.66 -3.75 5.85
CA ASN A 183 -15.77 -5.16 6.28
C ASN A 183 -14.48 -5.80 6.81
N ASN A 184 -13.50 -4.98 7.20
CA ASN A 184 -12.28 -5.47 7.82
C ASN A 184 -12.35 -5.42 9.35
N ILE A 185 -11.59 -6.32 9.95
CA ILE A 185 -11.44 -6.45 11.40
C ILE A 185 -9.95 -6.38 11.70
N HIS A 186 -9.58 -5.53 12.64
CA HIS A 186 -8.20 -5.47 13.11
C HIS A 186 -8.17 -5.56 14.62
N CYS A 187 -7.30 -6.42 15.14
CA CYS A 187 -7.02 -6.51 16.56
C CYS A 187 -5.75 -5.73 16.87
N TYR A 188 -5.82 -4.86 17.87
CA TYR A 188 -4.63 -4.27 18.44
C TYR A 188 -3.75 -5.39 19.00
N ARG A 189 -2.50 -5.44 18.53
CA ARG A 189 -1.44 -6.27 19.10
C ARG A 189 -0.31 -5.33 19.48
N ALA A 190 0.11 -5.37 20.74
CA ALA A 190 1.34 -4.72 21.15
C ALA A 190 2.50 -5.44 20.46
N ILE A 191 3.02 -4.84 19.38
CA ILE A 191 4.31 -5.20 18.82
C ILE A 191 5.33 -4.29 19.50
N ASP A 192 6.47 -4.85 19.93
CA ASP A 192 7.55 -4.14 20.63
C ASP A 192 7.78 -2.72 20.08
N ASN A 193 7.56 -1.75 20.98
CA ASN A 193 7.84 -0.31 20.92
C ASN A 193 8.45 0.25 19.62
N SER A 194 7.58 0.64 18.68
CA SER A 194 7.85 1.76 17.75
C SER A 194 6.54 2.30 17.13
N THR A 195 5.72 2.93 17.98
CA THR A 195 4.64 3.94 17.74
C THR A 195 3.69 3.84 16.52
N PRO A 196 2.39 4.12 16.76
CA PRO A 196 1.78 5.30 16.16
C PRO A 196 1.50 6.34 17.24
N SER A 197 2.05 7.52 17.02
CA SER A 197 1.95 8.71 17.84
C SER A 197 0.53 9.19 18.08
N ASN A 198 0.37 9.95 19.15
CA ASN A 198 -0.79 10.80 19.37
C ASN A 198 -1.05 11.67 18.11
N PRO A 199 -2.26 11.69 17.53
CA PRO A 199 -2.58 12.54 16.38
C PRO A 199 -2.25 14.03 16.57
N ILE A 200 -2.30 14.53 17.81
CA ILE A 200 -1.91 15.91 18.16
C ILE A 200 -0.40 16.11 18.07
N GLU A 201 0.39 15.09 18.42
CA GLU A 201 1.84 15.12 18.30
C GLU A 201 2.24 15.05 16.83
N LEU A 202 1.60 14.17 16.06
CA LEU A 202 1.77 14.07 14.62
C LEU A 202 1.36 15.37 13.91
N GLU A 203 0.31 16.07 14.35
CA GLU A 203 -0.04 17.39 13.81
C GLU A 203 1.07 18.41 14.07
N LYS A 204 1.57 18.50 15.30
CA LYS A 204 2.64 19.45 15.66
C LYS A 204 3.91 19.18 14.87
N GLU A 205 4.26 17.91 14.69
CA GLU A 205 5.40 17.48 13.89
C GLU A 205 5.17 17.77 12.40
N LEU A 206 3.98 17.49 11.87
CA LEU A 206 3.62 17.75 10.48
C LEU A 206 3.70 19.25 10.12
N ARG A 207 3.30 20.12 11.07
CA ARG A 207 3.47 21.59 10.92
C ARG A 207 4.95 21.99 10.84
N ARG A 208 5.84 21.26 11.50
CA ARG A 208 7.29 21.52 11.49
C ARG A 208 8.00 20.83 10.33
N ALA A 209 7.44 19.75 9.78
CA ALA A 209 8.05 18.94 8.73
C ALA A 209 8.43 19.75 7.48
N ILE A 210 7.60 20.72 7.07
CA ILE A 210 7.92 21.62 5.93
C ILE A 210 9.15 22.48 6.26
N THR A 211 9.18 23.11 7.44
CA THR A 211 10.28 24.00 7.83
C THR A 211 11.57 23.26 8.18
N ASN A 212 11.45 21.99 8.57
CA ASN A 212 12.58 21.14 8.96
C ASN A 212 13.15 20.32 7.78
N HIS A 213 12.60 20.47 6.57
CA HIS A 213 13.00 19.69 5.40
C HIS A 213 12.85 18.16 5.59
N GLU A 214 11.80 17.74 6.26
CA GLU A 214 11.53 16.32 6.55
C GLU A 214 10.73 15.63 5.43
N PHE A 215 10.27 16.38 4.43
CA PHE A 215 9.62 15.80 3.25
C PHE A 215 10.63 15.51 2.15
N VAL A 216 10.47 14.36 1.53
CA VAL A 216 11.24 13.95 0.34
C VAL A 216 10.28 13.44 -0.73
N ILE A 217 10.70 13.49 -1.99
CA ILE A 217 9.91 12.96 -3.12
C ILE A 217 10.55 11.67 -3.61
N HIS A 218 9.75 10.62 -3.65
CA HIS A 218 10.09 9.41 -4.41
C HIS A 218 9.38 9.46 -5.77
N TYR A 219 10.03 8.94 -6.80
CA TYR A 219 9.49 8.89 -8.15
C TYR A 219 9.17 7.45 -8.52
N GLN A 220 7.96 7.21 -9.02
CA GLN A 220 7.60 5.93 -9.60
C GLN A 220 7.52 6.05 -11.13
N PRO A 221 8.39 5.34 -11.88
CA PRO A 221 8.34 5.35 -13.33
C PRO A 221 7.02 4.80 -13.88
N ARG A 222 6.45 5.50 -14.86
CA ARG A 222 5.40 5.02 -15.76
C ARG A 222 6.05 4.62 -17.08
N VAL A 223 5.69 3.44 -17.57
CA VAL A 223 6.44 2.72 -18.60
C VAL A 223 5.53 2.39 -19.76
N SER A 224 6.03 2.48 -20.99
CA SER A 224 5.33 1.97 -22.16
C SER A 224 5.23 0.45 -22.08
N ALA A 225 4.02 -0.10 -22.13
CA ALA A 225 3.81 -1.54 -22.17
C ALA A 225 4.42 -2.18 -23.42
N ILE A 226 4.61 -1.43 -24.51
CA ILE A 226 5.14 -1.96 -25.78
C ILE A 226 6.66 -1.95 -25.77
N THR A 227 7.27 -0.79 -25.51
CA THR A 227 8.72 -0.59 -25.66
C THR A 227 9.50 -0.78 -24.36
N ASN A 228 8.80 -0.89 -23.23
CA ASN A 228 9.35 -0.85 -21.88
C ASN A 228 10.18 0.43 -21.57
N GLN A 229 10.00 1.50 -22.35
CA GLN A 229 10.64 2.79 -22.09
C GLN A 229 9.91 3.54 -20.98
N ILE A 230 10.65 4.24 -20.14
CA ILE A 230 10.09 5.21 -19.19
C ILE A 230 9.53 6.37 -20.02
N ILE A 231 8.23 6.62 -19.87
CA ILE A 231 7.52 7.66 -20.64
C ILE A 231 6.99 8.79 -19.76
N ALA A 232 6.77 8.53 -18.46
CA ALA A 232 6.42 9.51 -17.44
C ALA A 232 6.85 8.99 -16.06
N ALA A 233 6.60 9.75 -15.00
CA ALA A 233 6.74 9.27 -13.63
C ALA A 233 5.75 9.97 -12.70
N GLU A 234 5.36 9.31 -11.62
CA GLU A 234 4.56 9.94 -10.56
C GLU A 234 5.46 10.38 -9.40
N ALA A 235 5.31 11.64 -8.97
CA ALA A 235 5.95 12.20 -7.80
C ALA A 235 5.13 11.87 -6.55
N LEU A 236 5.74 11.08 -5.66
CA LEU A 236 5.11 10.53 -4.47
C LEU A 236 5.83 11.05 -3.23
N ILE A 237 5.18 11.97 -2.52
CA ILE A 237 5.70 12.52 -1.27
C ILE A 237 5.95 11.43 -0.24
N ARG A 238 7.00 11.59 0.56
CA ARG A 238 7.33 10.77 1.72
C ARG A 238 7.74 11.69 2.86
N TRP A 239 7.49 11.24 4.09
CA TRP A 239 7.90 11.97 5.28
C TRP A 239 8.99 11.19 6.01
N GLU A 240 10.21 11.70 5.96
CA GLU A 240 11.38 11.22 6.69
C GLU A 240 11.41 11.84 8.09
N HIS A 241 10.69 11.23 9.03
CA HIS A 241 10.66 11.70 10.41
C HIS A 241 11.96 11.32 11.14
N PRO A 242 12.62 12.24 11.87
CA PRO A 242 13.93 11.98 12.48
C PRO A 242 13.91 10.82 13.50
N GLU A 243 12.80 10.65 14.23
CA GLU A 243 12.66 9.61 15.24
C GLU A 243 11.90 8.36 14.76
N ARG A 244 11.02 8.51 13.76
CA ARG A 244 10.08 7.45 13.34
C ARG A 244 10.45 6.83 11.99
N GLY A 245 11.47 7.36 11.33
CA GLY A 245 11.80 6.99 9.97
C GLY A 245 10.69 7.37 8.99
N MET A 246 10.47 6.53 8.00
CA MET A 246 9.54 6.81 6.90
C MET A 246 8.07 6.66 7.33
N ILE A 247 7.36 7.78 7.44
CA ILE A 247 5.92 7.80 7.69
C ILE A 247 5.16 7.67 6.36
N SER A 248 4.12 6.83 6.35
CA SER A 248 3.34 6.58 5.15
C SER A 248 2.50 7.80 4.75
N PRO A 249 2.39 8.14 3.46
CA PRO A 249 1.46 9.16 2.98
C PRO A 249 0.01 8.91 3.40
N LEU A 250 -0.39 7.64 3.52
CA LEU A 250 -1.72 7.25 4.00
C LEU A 250 -1.98 7.65 5.45
N ASP A 251 -0.94 7.92 6.24
CA ASP A 251 -1.05 8.28 7.65
C ASP A 251 -1.08 9.80 7.85
N PHE A 252 -0.34 10.57 7.03
CA PHE A 252 -0.23 12.03 7.21
C PHE A 252 -1.02 12.87 6.20
N ILE A 253 -1.34 12.38 4.99
CA ILE A 253 -2.12 13.16 4.01
C ILE A 253 -3.54 13.44 4.51
N PRO A 254 -4.30 12.47 5.06
CA PRO A 254 -5.63 12.75 5.60
C PRO A 254 -5.60 13.81 6.70
N LEU A 255 -4.60 13.73 7.59
CA LEU A 255 -4.38 14.72 8.63
C LEU A 255 -4.05 16.10 8.04
N ALA A 256 -3.17 16.15 7.03
CA ALA A 256 -2.82 17.39 6.34
C ALA A 256 -4.03 18.07 5.67
N GLU A 257 -4.95 17.28 5.13
CA GLU A 257 -6.20 17.77 4.54
C GLU A 257 -7.14 18.33 5.61
N GLU A 258 -7.27 17.65 6.74
CA GLU A 258 -8.13 18.06 7.87
C GLU A 258 -7.70 19.42 8.44
N ILE A 259 -6.40 19.62 8.64
CA ILE A 259 -5.84 20.84 9.23
C ILE A 259 -5.48 21.91 8.18
N GLY A 260 -5.71 21.65 6.90
CA GLY A 260 -5.48 22.56 5.77
C GLY A 260 -4.01 22.72 5.34
N LEU A 261 -3.08 21.97 5.93
CA LEU A 261 -1.66 21.95 5.54
C LEU A 261 -1.43 21.35 4.15
N ILE A 262 -2.37 20.55 3.62
CA ILE A 262 -2.26 19.94 2.29
C ILE A 262 -2.00 20.96 1.19
N ASN A 263 -2.47 22.20 1.36
CA ASN A 263 -2.21 23.28 0.41
C ASN A 263 -0.73 23.65 0.34
N ALA A 264 -0.11 23.86 1.51
CA ALA A 264 1.31 24.19 1.61
C ALA A 264 2.20 23.01 1.19
N ILE A 265 1.80 21.79 1.52
CA ILE A 265 2.47 20.57 1.05
C ILE A 265 2.38 20.48 -0.48
N GLY A 266 1.21 20.72 -1.08
CA GLY A 266 1.05 20.71 -2.54
C GLY A 266 1.93 21.74 -3.24
N ASP A 267 2.02 22.95 -2.69
CA ASP A 267 2.92 24.00 -3.21
C ASP A 267 4.39 23.62 -3.09
N TRP A 268 4.78 22.99 -1.98
CA TRP A 268 6.13 22.48 -1.78
C TRP A 268 6.48 21.36 -2.77
N VAL A 269 5.58 20.39 -2.98
CA VAL A 269 5.78 19.30 -3.95
C VAL A 269 5.94 19.86 -5.36
N LEU A 270 5.10 20.83 -5.76
CA LEU A 270 5.20 21.50 -7.06
C LEU A 270 6.57 22.17 -7.25
N ALA A 271 7.01 22.94 -6.25
CA ALA A 271 8.30 23.62 -6.31
C ALA A 271 9.47 22.64 -6.43
N GLU A 272 9.47 21.56 -5.64
CA GLU A 272 10.52 20.52 -5.69
C GLU A 272 10.53 19.75 -7.00
N VAL A 273 9.37 19.42 -7.58
CA VAL A 273 9.29 18.76 -8.88
C VAL A 273 9.78 19.68 -10.00
N CYS A 274 9.39 20.96 -10.01
CA CYS A 274 9.90 21.92 -10.98
C CYS A 274 11.42 22.08 -10.85
N LEU A 275 11.95 22.18 -9.63
CA LEU A 275 13.38 22.25 -9.38
C LEU A 275 14.10 20.98 -9.84
N PHE A 276 13.53 19.80 -9.59
CA PHE A 276 14.08 18.53 -10.04
C PHE A 276 14.15 18.46 -11.57
N ILE A 277 13.09 18.84 -12.28
CA ILE A 277 13.09 18.89 -13.76
C ILE A 277 14.19 19.81 -14.27
N HIS A 278 14.36 20.98 -13.66
CA HIS A 278 15.44 21.89 -14.00
C HIS A 278 16.83 21.28 -13.75
N ARG A 279 17.03 20.56 -12.64
CA ARG A 279 18.27 19.81 -12.37
C ARG A 279 18.55 18.77 -13.45
N LEU A 280 17.52 18.03 -13.91
CA LEU A 280 17.66 17.07 -15.00
C LEU A 280 18.10 17.73 -16.31
N GLU A 281 17.53 18.90 -16.63
CA GLU A 281 17.89 19.69 -17.80
C GLU A 281 19.36 20.11 -17.78
N LEU A 282 19.82 20.71 -16.67
CA LEU A 282 21.22 21.10 -16.48
C LEU A 282 22.18 19.91 -16.56
N ALA A 283 21.77 18.76 -16.01
CA ALA A 283 22.55 17.52 -16.04
C ALA A 283 22.48 16.77 -17.38
N LYS A 284 21.72 17.27 -18.36
CA LYS A 284 21.46 16.62 -19.67
C LYS A 284 20.91 15.20 -19.52
N ILE A 285 20.14 14.95 -18.47
CA ILE A 285 19.44 13.68 -18.26
C ILE A 285 18.10 13.76 -19.02
N PRO A 286 17.63 12.68 -19.68
CA PRO A 286 16.32 12.68 -20.33
C PRO A 286 15.21 13.08 -19.36
N ILE A 287 14.36 14.03 -19.78
CA ILE A 287 13.21 14.51 -19.01
C ILE A 287 11.95 13.83 -19.54
N VAL A 288 11.15 13.31 -18.64
CA VAL A 288 9.81 12.78 -18.91
C VAL A 288 8.79 13.60 -18.11
N PRO A 289 7.50 13.66 -18.52
CA PRO A 289 6.47 14.26 -17.70
C PRO A 289 6.41 13.65 -16.30
N ILE A 290 6.22 14.51 -15.30
CA ILE A 290 6.09 14.13 -13.89
C ILE A 290 4.70 14.51 -13.42
N SER A 291 3.97 13.52 -12.93
CA SER A 291 2.62 13.66 -12.41
C SER A 291 2.65 13.99 -10.92
N ILE A 292 1.84 14.96 -10.50
CA ILE A 292 1.78 15.48 -9.12
C ILE A 292 0.34 15.36 -8.62
N ASN A 293 0.16 14.63 -7.52
CA ASN A 293 -1.12 14.54 -6.82
C ASN A 293 -1.54 15.90 -6.24
N ILE A 294 -2.76 16.35 -6.56
CA ILE A 294 -3.31 17.60 -6.02
C ILE A 294 -4.65 17.37 -5.33
N SER A 295 -4.79 17.92 -4.11
CA SER A 295 -6.06 17.86 -3.39
C SER A 295 -7.09 18.82 -3.99
N ALA A 296 -8.37 18.46 -3.87
CA ALA A 296 -9.49 19.33 -4.22
C ALA A 296 -9.40 20.71 -3.53
N GLN A 297 -8.92 20.74 -2.28
CA GLN A 297 -8.77 21.97 -1.52
C GLN A 297 -7.79 22.93 -2.16
N ARG A 298 -6.67 22.42 -2.69
CA ARG A 298 -5.63 23.25 -3.31
C ARG A 298 -6.03 23.70 -4.71
N LEU A 299 -6.57 22.78 -5.51
CA LEU A 299 -7.05 23.06 -6.87
C LEU A 299 -8.06 24.23 -6.91
N LEU A 300 -8.98 24.27 -5.93
CA LEU A 300 -10.03 25.28 -5.86
C LEU A 300 -9.57 26.63 -5.27
N LYS A 301 -8.30 26.77 -4.87
CA LYS A 301 -7.77 28.08 -4.44
C LYS A 301 -7.52 28.97 -5.64
N LYS A 302 -8.03 30.21 -5.56
CA LYS A 302 -7.93 31.22 -6.64
C LYS A 302 -6.50 31.55 -7.07
N ASP A 303 -5.52 31.34 -6.20
CA ASP A 303 -4.11 31.64 -6.46
C ASP A 303 -3.35 30.46 -7.07
N PHE A 304 -3.95 29.27 -7.19
CA PHE A 304 -3.24 28.06 -7.60
C PHE A 304 -2.65 28.17 -9.02
N LYS A 305 -3.45 28.64 -10.00
CA LYS A 305 -2.97 28.91 -11.37
C LYS A 305 -1.73 29.80 -11.36
N ARG A 306 -1.78 30.90 -10.61
CA ARG A 306 -0.67 31.84 -10.49
C ARG A 306 0.55 31.17 -9.86
N GLN A 307 0.36 30.35 -8.83
CA GLN A 307 1.45 29.62 -8.18
C GLN A 307 2.12 28.64 -9.15
N VAL A 308 1.34 27.91 -9.95
CA VAL A 308 1.86 27.03 -11.02
C VAL A 308 2.69 27.81 -12.02
N GLN A 309 2.16 28.93 -12.52
CA GLN A 309 2.89 29.79 -13.45
C GLN A 309 4.22 30.29 -12.86
N VAL A 310 4.20 30.74 -11.60
CA VAL A 310 5.41 31.23 -10.91
C VAL A 310 6.48 30.15 -10.79
N GLU A 311 6.14 28.93 -10.37
CA GLU A 311 7.14 27.87 -10.22
C GLU A 311 7.67 27.36 -11.57
N LEU A 312 6.85 27.34 -12.62
CA LEU A 312 7.29 27.03 -13.99
C LEU A 312 8.29 28.08 -14.49
N GLU A 313 7.97 29.37 -14.36
CA GLU A 313 8.82 30.48 -14.81
C GLU A 313 10.13 30.54 -14.02
N LYS A 314 10.04 30.45 -12.69
CA LYS A 314 11.19 30.52 -11.76
C LYS A 314 12.24 29.42 -12.03
N ASN A 315 11.80 28.23 -12.42
CA ASN A 315 12.67 27.09 -12.69
C ASN A 315 12.90 26.84 -14.19
N ASN A 316 12.41 27.73 -15.07
CA ASN A 316 12.49 27.58 -16.54
C ASN A 316 11.97 26.21 -17.04
N VAL A 317 10.89 25.71 -16.44
CA VAL A 317 10.31 24.40 -16.76
C VAL A 317 9.24 24.54 -17.82
N ASN A 318 9.33 23.75 -18.89
CA ASN A 318 8.26 23.64 -19.87
C ASN A 318 7.06 22.92 -19.25
N SER A 319 5.88 23.55 -19.31
CA SER A 319 4.62 23.06 -18.73
C SER A 319 4.25 21.63 -19.16
N LYS A 320 4.67 21.19 -20.35
CA LYS A 320 4.42 19.83 -20.87
C LYS A 320 4.99 18.71 -20.00
N PHE A 321 5.94 19.04 -19.13
CA PHE A 321 6.57 18.10 -18.20
C PHE A 321 5.84 18.02 -16.85
N ILE A 322 4.77 18.79 -16.64
CA ILE A 322 3.94 18.73 -15.45
C ILE A 322 2.57 18.16 -15.83
N GLU A 323 2.15 17.16 -15.08
CA GLU A 323 0.79 16.62 -15.10
C GLU A 323 0.22 16.70 -13.67
N PHE A 324 -1.01 17.17 -13.48
CA PHE A 324 -1.66 17.13 -12.18
C PHE A 324 -2.64 15.97 -12.10
N GLU A 325 -2.53 15.17 -11.06
CA GLU A 325 -3.42 14.04 -10.80
C GLU A 325 -4.51 14.46 -9.80
N ILE A 326 -5.75 14.26 -10.20
CA ILE A 326 -6.93 14.63 -9.43
C ILE A 326 -7.77 13.36 -9.25
N THR A 327 -8.19 13.08 -8.02
CA THR A 327 -9.03 11.92 -7.75
C THR A 327 -10.45 12.08 -8.26
N GLU A 328 -11.10 10.97 -8.56
CA GLU A 328 -12.50 10.91 -8.96
C GLU A 328 -13.46 11.66 -8.00
N ALA A 329 -13.22 11.55 -6.69
CA ALA A 329 -14.02 12.23 -5.67
C ALA A 329 -13.92 13.76 -5.74
N THR A 330 -12.85 14.29 -6.32
CA THR A 330 -12.67 15.74 -6.50
C THR A 330 -13.58 16.28 -7.59
N LEU A 331 -13.79 15.54 -8.69
CA LEU A 331 -14.68 15.96 -9.78
C LEU A 331 -16.13 16.14 -9.31
N LEU A 332 -16.58 15.28 -8.39
CA LEU A 332 -17.94 15.34 -7.82
C LEU A 332 -18.14 16.50 -6.85
N ARG A 333 -17.05 17.13 -6.39
CA ARG A 333 -17.09 18.29 -5.47
C ARG A 333 -16.99 19.58 -6.27
N HIS A 334 -18.06 20.37 -6.31
CA HIS A 334 -18.06 21.69 -6.96
C HIS A 334 -17.73 21.64 -8.47
N GLU A 335 -18.48 20.80 -9.21
CA GLU A 335 -18.30 20.47 -10.63
C GLU A 335 -17.86 21.66 -11.50
N ASP A 336 -18.61 22.77 -11.49
CA ASP A 336 -18.30 23.96 -12.30
C ASP A 336 -16.96 24.60 -11.93
N SER A 337 -16.64 24.69 -10.63
CA SER A 337 -15.40 25.34 -10.17
C SER A 337 -14.18 24.49 -10.46
N VAL A 338 -14.30 23.17 -10.32
CA VAL A 338 -13.24 22.22 -10.68
C VAL A 338 -12.98 22.27 -12.18
N LYS A 339 -14.04 22.29 -12.99
CA LYS A 339 -13.92 22.38 -14.45
C LYS A 339 -13.19 23.64 -14.89
N VAL A 340 -13.55 24.80 -14.32
CA VAL A 340 -12.85 26.07 -14.60
C VAL A 340 -11.38 26.00 -14.18
N ALA A 341 -11.08 25.49 -12.98
CA ALA A 341 -9.71 25.37 -12.50
C ALA A 341 -8.85 24.43 -13.38
N MET A 342 -9.40 23.30 -13.84
CA MET A 342 -8.70 22.40 -14.75
C MET A 342 -8.47 23.04 -16.12
N GLN A 343 -9.46 23.80 -16.64
CA GLN A 343 -9.27 24.53 -17.89
C GLN A 343 -8.17 25.59 -17.76
N GLU A 344 -8.12 26.32 -16.64
CA GLU A 344 -7.07 27.30 -16.37
C GLU A 344 -5.67 26.67 -16.33
N LEU A 345 -5.55 25.43 -15.85
CA LEU A 345 -4.31 24.66 -15.88
C LEU A 345 -3.96 24.25 -17.33
N LYS A 346 -4.93 23.74 -18.11
CA LYS A 346 -4.67 23.42 -19.52
C LYS A 346 -4.26 24.63 -20.35
N ASP A 347 -4.80 25.81 -20.06
CA ASP A 347 -4.41 27.06 -20.72
C ASP A 347 -2.95 27.45 -20.44
N LEU A 348 -2.36 26.98 -19.33
CA LEU A 348 -0.92 27.08 -19.05
C LEU A 348 -0.10 26.01 -19.79
N GLY A 349 -0.74 25.05 -20.44
CA GLY A 349 -0.11 23.93 -21.11
C GLY A 349 0.36 22.81 -20.18
N VAL A 350 -0.16 22.74 -18.95
CA VAL A 350 0.02 21.57 -18.08
C VAL A 350 -1.06 20.54 -18.36
N LYS A 351 -0.74 19.25 -18.16
CA LYS A 351 -1.70 18.17 -18.35
C LYS A 351 -2.50 17.90 -17.09
N VAL A 352 -3.68 17.31 -17.24
CA VAL A 352 -4.50 16.86 -16.12
C VAL A 352 -4.85 15.39 -16.26
N ALA A 353 -4.59 14.61 -15.21
CA ALA A 353 -4.94 13.20 -15.11
C ALA A 353 -6.07 12.99 -14.10
N LEU A 354 -7.00 12.09 -14.44
CA LEU A 354 -8.00 11.58 -13.51
C LEU A 354 -7.49 10.29 -12.87
N ASP A 355 -7.32 10.32 -11.57
CA ASP A 355 -6.77 9.24 -10.75
C ASP A 355 -7.85 8.41 -10.04
N ASP A 356 -7.49 7.19 -9.63
CA ASP A 356 -8.35 6.21 -8.94
C ASP A 356 -9.65 5.85 -9.71
N PHE A 357 -9.63 5.93 -11.04
CA PHE A 357 -10.86 5.77 -11.84
C PHE A 357 -11.48 4.38 -11.68
N GLY A 358 -12.78 4.37 -11.36
CA GLY A 358 -13.59 3.17 -11.19
C GLY A 358 -13.82 2.77 -9.73
N THR A 359 -13.14 3.41 -8.78
CA THR A 359 -13.38 3.17 -7.34
C THR A 359 -14.58 3.96 -6.79
N GLY A 360 -15.08 4.95 -7.53
CA GLY A 360 -16.18 5.83 -7.16
C GLY A 360 -17.45 5.70 -8.01
N TYR A 361 -18.24 6.78 -8.02
CA TYR A 361 -19.58 6.88 -8.64
C TYR A 361 -19.58 7.63 -9.99
N SER A 362 -18.43 7.90 -10.59
CA SER A 362 -18.35 8.72 -11.79
C SER A 362 -19.00 8.02 -12.95
N SER A 363 -20.09 8.63 -13.41
CA SER A 363 -20.65 8.36 -14.72
C SER A 363 -19.59 8.67 -15.77
N LEU A 364 -19.47 7.79 -16.78
CA LEU A 364 -18.69 8.02 -18.01
C LEU A 364 -19.01 9.39 -18.64
N ALA A 365 -20.22 9.91 -18.38
CA ALA A 365 -20.64 11.25 -18.79
C ALA A 365 -19.77 12.39 -18.24
N TYR A 366 -19.15 12.23 -17.06
CA TYR A 366 -18.27 13.26 -16.48
C TYR A 366 -16.90 13.27 -17.17
N VAL A 367 -16.33 12.11 -17.48
CA VAL A 367 -15.03 12.01 -18.16
C VAL A 367 -15.03 12.82 -19.47
N ASN A 368 -16.14 12.79 -20.22
CA ASN A 368 -16.29 13.53 -21.47
C ASN A 368 -16.52 15.05 -21.29
N GLN A 369 -16.90 15.51 -20.09
CA GLN A 369 -17.21 16.92 -19.82
C GLN A 369 -16.07 17.70 -19.22
N PHE A 370 -15.11 17.02 -18.59
CA PHE A 370 -13.95 17.63 -17.97
C PHE A 370 -12.76 17.65 -18.93
N PRO A 371 -11.91 18.70 -18.86
CA PRO A 371 -10.74 18.81 -19.70
C PRO A 371 -9.61 17.92 -19.16
N ILE A 372 -9.74 16.61 -19.35
CA ILE A 372 -8.78 15.59 -18.90
C ILE A 372 -7.90 15.16 -20.08
N ASP A 373 -6.64 14.83 -19.82
CA ASP A 373 -5.67 14.32 -20.80
C ASP A 373 -5.35 12.84 -20.56
N THR A 374 -5.31 12.43 -19.29
CA THR A 374 -4.93 11.08 -18.87
C THR A 374 -5.98 10.47 -17.94
N LEU A 375 -6.29 9.20 -18.14
CA LEU A 375 -7.16 8.40 -17.27
C LEU A 375 -6.32 7.28 -16.62
N LYS A 376 -6.28 7.23 -15.29
CA LYS A 376 -5.55 6.19 -14.55
C LYS A 376 -6.53 5.17 -13.97
N ILE A 377 -6.38 3.90 -14.35
CA ILE A 377 -7.21 2.78 -13.87
C ILE A 377 -6.63 2.29 -12.55
N ASP A 378 -7.45 2.34 -11.50
CA ASP A 378 -7.06 1.88 -10.16
C ASP A 378 -6.61 0.41 -10.14
N ARG A 379 -5.62 0.15 -9.28
CA ARG A 379 -5.01 -1.18 -9.07
C ARG A 379 -6.02 -2.29 -8.77
N SER A 380 -7.17 -1.98 -8.15
CA SER A 380 -8.16 -3.00 -7.79
C SER A 380 -8.80 -3.66 -9.02
N PHE A 381 -8.92 -2.94 -10.13
CA PHE A 381 -9.38 -3.48 -11.41
C PHE A 381 -8.31 -4.32 -12.07
N VAL A 382 -7.08 -3.78 -12.15
CA VAL A 382 -5.93 -4.47 -12.77
C VAL A 382 -5.66 -5.80 -12.08
N ARG A 383 -5.76 -5.85 -10.75
CA ARG A 383 -5.61 -7.07 -9.98
C ARG A 383 -6.62 -8.15 -10.38
N LYS A 384 -7.90 -7.79 -10.52
CA LYS A 384 -9.00 -8.74 -10.80
C LYS A 384 -9.09 -9.13 -12.28
N ALA A 385 -8.52 -8.35 -13.19
CA ALA A 385 -8.66 -8.55 -14.63
C ALA A 385 -8.10 -9.87 -15.15
N THR A 386 -7.12 -10.45 -14.47
CA THR A 386 -6.59 -11.79 -14.78
C THR A 386 -7.30 -12.91 -14.02
N GLU A 387 -8.22 -12.58 -13.10
CA GLU A 387 -8.89 -13.53 -12.22
C GLU A 387 -10.31 -13.86 -12.69
N THR A 388 -11.07 -12.89 -13.22
CA THR A 388 -12.45 -13.09 -13.67
C THR A 388 -12.73 -12.50 -15.06
N LYS A 389 -13.66 -13.12 -15.80
CA LYS A 389 -14.06 -12.67 -17.14
C LYS A 389 -14.74 -11.30 -17.08
N GLU A 390 -15.53 -11.06 -16.05
CA GLU A 390 -16.28 -9.81 -15.84
C GLU A 390 -15.32 -8.64 -15.66
N SER A 391 -14.28 -8.81 -14.83
CA SER A 391 -13.25 -7.78 -14.59
C SER A 391 -12.43 -7.51 -15.86
N ALA A 392 -12.13 -8.56 -16.63
CA ALA A 392 -11.46 -8.41 -17.92
C ALA A 392 -12.30 -7.58 -18.92
N VAL A 393 -13.63 -7.77 -18.96
CA VAL A 393 -14.54 -6.99 -19.82
C VAL A 393 -14.56 -5.51 -19.41
N ILE A 394 -14.53 -5.22 -18.11
CA ILE A 394 -14.49 -3.83 -17.61
C ILE A 394 -13.24 -3.13 -18.13
N ILE A 395 -12.04 -3.70 -17.92
CA ILE A 395 -10.79 -3.07 -18.40
C ILE A 395 -10.80 -2.88 -19.92
N LYS A 396 -11.26 -3.87 -20.69
CA LYS A 396 -11.39 -3.73 -22.15
C LYS A 396 -12.28 -2.57 -22.55
N SER A 397 -13.40 -2.39 -21.86
CA SER A 397 -14.34 -1.31 -22.11
C SER A 397 -13.73 0.05 -21.77
N LEU A 398 -12.95 0.13 -20.68
CA LEU A 398 -12.21 1.34 -20.30
C LEU A 398 -11.14 1.70 -21.34
N ILE A 399 -10.39 0.72 -21.82
CA ILE A 399 -9.38 0.94 -22.87
C ILE A 399 -10.03 1.44 -24.16
N TYR A 400 -11.12 0.79 -24.58
CA TYR A 400 -11.85 1.20 -25.78
C TYR A 400 -12.42 2.63 -25.65
N MET A 401 -12.99 2.96 -24.50
CA MET A 401 -13.50 4.31 -24.23
C MET A 401 -12.37 5.35 -24.27
N ALA A 402 -11.26 5.11 -23.57
CA ALA A 402 -10.16 6.06 -23.52
C ALA A 402 -9.62 6.37 -24.92
N LYS A 403 -9.47 5.34 -25.77
CA LYS A 403 -9.13 5.52 -27.19
C LYS A 403 -10.17 6.36 -27.95
N GLY A 404 -11.46 6.10 -27.74
CA GLY A 404 -12.54 6.86 -28.39
C GLY A 404 -12.65 8.32 -27.95
N LEU A 405 -12.16 8.64 -26.74
CA LEU A 405 -12.11 10.00 -26.19
C LEU A 405 -10.74 10.67 -26.37
N GLU A 406 -9.80 10.03 -27.08
CA GLU A 406 -8.42 10.50 -27.27
C GLU A 406 -7.67 10.76 -25.94
N LEU A 407 -8.02 10.01 -24.89
CA LEU A 407 -7.39 10.07 -23.58
C LEU A 407 -6.22 9.07 -23.51
N ASN A 408 -5.11 9.52 -22.92
CA ASN A 408 -4.05 8.60 -22.53
C ASN A 408 -4.53 7.71 -21.38
N LEU A 409 -4.23 6.42 -21.41
CA LEU A 409 -4.71 5.48 -20.39
C LEU A 409 -3.53 4.81 -19.68
N VAL A 410 -3.55 4.88 -18.35
CA VAL A 410 -2.54 4.29 -17.48
C VAL A 410 -3.18 3.19 -16.67
N ALA A 411 -2.63 1.97 -16.73
CA ALA A 411 -3.05 0.91 -15.81
C ALA A 411 -2.11 0.84 -14.60
N GLU A 412 -2.67 0.98 -13.40
CA GLU A 412 -1.90 1.03 -12.16
C GLU A 412 -1.81 -0.30 -11.42
N GLY A 413 -0.83 -0.42 -10.52
CA GLY A 413 -0.67 -1.60 -9.69
C GLY A 413 -0.37 -2.86 -10.48
N VAL A 414 0.30 -2.75 -11.63
CA VAL A 414 0.75 -3.92 -12.40
C VAL A 414 1.90 -4.59 -11.64
N GLU A 415 1.68 -5.83 -11.20
CA GLU A 415 2.59 -6.56 -10.33
C GLU A 415 3.07 -7.88 -10.96
N THR A 416 2.32 -8.46 -11.89
CA THR A 416 2.62 -9.78 -12.46
C THR A 416 2.74 -9.79 -13.99
N PHE A 417 3.49 -10.75 -14.53
CA PHE A 417 3.66 -10.89 -15.98
C PHE A 417 2.35 -11.20 -16.69
N GLU A 418 1.42 -11.90 -16.03
CA GLU A 418 0.09 -12.19 -16.56
C GLU A 418 -0.72 -10.89 -16.73
N GLN A 419 -0.71 -10.00 -15.73
CA GLN A 419 -1.36 -8.69 -15.80
C GLN A 419 -0.75 -7.84 -16.92
N LEU A 420 0.58 -7.77 -16.97
CA LEU A 420 1.29 -7.05 -18.03
C LEU A 420 0.95 -7.60 -19.42
N SER A 421 0.93 -8.92 -19.59
CA SER A 421 0.64 -9.56 -20.88
C SER A 421 -0.81 -9.31 -21.29
N PHE A 422 -1.76 -9.38 -20.35
CA PHE A 422 -3.15 -9.03 -20.59
C PHE A 422 -3.29 -7.59 -21.07
N LEU A 423 -2.68 -6.63 -20.36
CA LEU A 423 -2.73 -5.21 -20.71
C LEU A 423 -2.08 -4.92 -22.08
N LYS A 424 -0.94 -5.56 -22.39
CA LYS A 424 -0.32 -5.50 -23.72
C LYS A 424 -1.24 -6.01 -24.83
N GLN A 425 -1.92 -7.15 -24.60
CA GLN A 425 -2.87 -7.72 -25.57
C GLN A 425 -4.10 -6.84 -25.79
N GLN A 426 -4.51 -6.07 -24.77
CA GLN A 426 -5.58 -5.10 -24.91
C GLN A 426 -5.09 -3.75 -25.43
N GLU A 427 -3.81 -3.64 -25.82
CA GLU A 427 -3.20 -2.41 -26.33
C GLU A 427 -3.31 -1.23 -25.35
N CYS A 428 -3.18 -1.51 -24.04
CA CYS A 428 -2.96 -0.48 -23.03
C CYS A 428 -1.51 0.01 -23.16
N GLU A 429 -1.33 1.29 -23.49
CA GLU A 429 -0.03 1.82 -23.89
C GLU A 429 0.89 2.11 -22.71
N GLU A 430 0.32 2.61 -21.60
CA GLU A 430 1.06 3.05 -20.43
C GLU A 430 0.66 2.25 -19.18
N ILE A 431 1.68 1.94 -18.38
CA ILE A 431 1.52 1.12 -17.17
C ILE A 431 2.38 1.66 -16.04
N GLN A 432 1.85 1.52 -14.83
CA GLN A 432 2.53 1.84 -13.59
C GLN A 432 2.40 0.67 -12.62
N GLY A 433 3.51 0.26 -12.02
CA GLY A 433 3.46 -0.80 -11.03
C GLY A 433 4.80 -1.39 -10.67
N PHE A 434 4.79 -2.18 -9.61
CA PHE A 434 5.98 -2.80 -9.04
C PHE A 434 6.63 -3.83 -9.97
N ILE A 435 5.92 -4.26 -11.01
CA ILE A 435 6.53 -5.08 -12.05
C ILE A 435 7.72 -4.37 -12.72
N PHE A 436 7.72 -3.04 -12.84
CA PHE A 436 8.87 -2.30 -13.38
C PHE A 436 9.73 -1.69 -12.29
N SER A 437 9.09 -0.99 -11.35
CA SER A 437 9.78 -0.34 -10.25
C SER A 437 8.82 0.02 -9.13
N LYS A 438 9.31 -0.08 -7.90
CA LYS A 438 8.71 0.63 -6.76
C LYS A 438 8.99 2.14 -6.89
N PRO A 439 8.31 2.99 -6.11
CA PRO A 439 8.76 4.37 -5.91
C PRO A 439 10.19 4.39 -5.36
N VAL A 440 11.07 5.15 -6.01
CA VAL A 440 12.51 5.23 -5.67
C VAL A 440 12.93 6.67 -5.39
N SER A 441 14.06 6.85 -4.69
CA SER A 441 14.64 8.17 -4.45
C SER A 441 15.01 8.89 -5.76
N GLU A 442 15.20 10.20 -5.70
CA GLU A 442 15.62 11.04 -6.82
C GLU A 442 16.88 10.50 -7.53
N ASP A 443 17.93 10.16 -6.78
CA ASP A 443 19.19 9.63 -7.33
C ASP A 443 19.00 8.31 -8.09
N SER A 444 18.17 7.44 -7.51
CA SER A 444 17.82 6.16 -8.12
C SER A 444 17.03 6.41 -9.40
N PHE A 445 16.07 7.34 -9.38
CA PHE A 445 15.27 7.69 -10.55
C PHE A 445 16.11 8.30 -11.68
N CYS A 446 17.06 9.19 -11.37
CA CYS A 446 18.03 9.70 -12.33
C CYS A 446 18.80 8.57 -13.02
N THR A 447 19.17 7.54 -12.27
CA THR A 447 19.84 6.35 -12.80
C THR A 447 18.93 5.56 -13.74
N LEU A 448 17.63 5.45 -13.42
CA LEU A 448 16.64 4.81 -14.29
C LEU A 448 16.41 5.60 -15.58
N LEU A 449 16.28 6.93 -15.51
CA LEU A 449 16.11 7.81 -16.67
C LEU A 449 17.27 7.71 -17.67
N LYS A 450 18.52 7.59 -17.17
CA LYS A 450 19.70 7.36 -18.02
C LYS A 450 19.64 6.02 -18.76
N LYS A 451 19.08 4.98 -18.15
CA LYS A 451 18.88 3.66 -18.79
C LYS A 451 17.75 3.66 -19.82
N LYS A 452 16.76 4.54 -19.66
CA LYS A 452 15.55 4.71 -20.48
C LYS A 452 14.59 3.52 -20.52
N ILE A 453 15.10 2.29 -20.56
CA ILE A 453 14.32 1.06 -20.67
C ILE A 453 14.39 0.30 -19.35
N LEU A 454 13.23 -0.15 -18.87
CA LEU A 454 13.12 -1.00 -17.68
C LEU A 454 12.76 -2.43 -18.09
N LYS A 455 13.22 -3.42 -17.33
CA LYS A 455 12.83 -4.82 -17.54
C LYS A 455 11.74 -5.19 -16.52
N PRO A 456 10.63 -5.82 -16.94
CA PRO A 456 9.62 -6.28 -16.01
C PRO A 456 10.15 -7.42 -15.11
N VAL A 457 9.84 -7.36 -13.83
CA VAL A 457 10.18 -8.31 -12.77
C VAL A 457 8.91 -8.57 -11.95
N SER A 458 8.34 -9.77 -12.04
CA SER A 458 7.09 -10.09 -11.32
C SER A 458 7.28 -10.06 -9.80
N VAL A 459 6.37 -9.35 -9.12
CA VAL A 459 6.29 -9.28 -7.65
C VAL A 459 5.95 -10.64 -7.07
N LYS A 460 5.03 -11.41 -7.67
CA LYS A 460 4.78 -12.79 -7.23
C LYS A 460 6.03 -13.66 -7.38
N SER A 461 6.88 -13.46 -8.38
CA SER A 461 8.15 -14.19 -8.46
C SER A 461 9.14 -13.74 -7.38
N ALA A 462 9.17 -12.44 -7.06
CA ALA A 462 10.03 -11.86 -6.03
C ALA A 462 9.55 -12.13 -4.59
N GLU A 463 8.23 -12.22 -4.38
CA GLU A 463 7.53 -12.54 -3.14
C GLU A 463 7.38 -14.04 -2.96
N LEU A 464 7.03 -14.87 -3.95
CA LEU A 464 7.20 -16.34 -3.85
C LEU A 464 8.68 -16.69 -3.66
N ALA A 465 9.61 -15.86 -4.16
CA ALA A 465 11.00 -15.98 -3.80
C ALA A 465 11.27 -15.54 -2.36
N LYS A 466 10.64 -14.49 -1.80
CA LYS A 466 10.84 -14.05 -0.40
C LYS A 466 10.07 -14.89 0.65
N ASP A 467 8.89 -15.38 0.32
CA ASP A 467 7.84 -15.92 1.20
C ASP A 467 7.84 -17.46 1.25
N ARG A 468 8.65 -18.12 0.41
CA ARG A 468 8.98 -19.55 0.55
C ARG A 468 10.17 -19.82 1.48
N ARG A 469 10.77 -18.78 2.09
CA ARG A 469 12.06 -18.92 2.79
C ARG A 469 11.87 -19.00 4.30
N LYS A 470 11.62 -20.21 4.79
CA LYS A 470 11.66 -20.55 6.24
C LYS A 470 13.03 -20.24 6.89
N TYR A 471 14.09 -20.03 6.10
CA TYR A 471 15.46 -19.85 6.59
C TYR A 471 16.18 -18.70 5.87
N PHE A 472 16.97 -17.94 6.64
CA PHE A 472 17.92 -16.94 6.15
C PHE A 472 18.88 -17.54 5.11
N ARG A 473 19.23 -16.75 4.08
CA ARG A 473 20.15 -17.16 3.00
C ARG A 473 21.33 -16.20 2.94
N VAL A 474 22.50 -16.75 2.70
CA VAL A 474 23.74 -16.03 2.43
C VAL A 474 23.84 -15.82 0.92
N HIS A 475 23.75 -14.57 0.48
CA HIS A 475 23.94 -14.20 -0.92
C HIS A 475 25.42 -13.92 -1.19
N LEU A 476 25.94 -14.51 -2.27
CA LEU A 476 27.34 -14.34 -2.67
C LEU A 476 27.43 -13.25 -3.74
N GLN A 477 28.25 -12.23 -3.48
CA GLN A 477 28.53 -11.17 -4.48
C GLN A 477 29.19 -11.74 -5.74
N PHE A 478 29.98 -12.79 -5.55
CA PHE A 478 30.66 -13.56 -6.58
C PHE A 478 30.29 -15.03 -6.42
N PRO A 479 30.01 -15.78 -7.50
CA PRO A 479 29.56 -17.15 -7.37
C PRO A 479 30.65 -18.05 -6.78
N MET A 480 30.24 -19.06 -6.03
CA MET A 480 31.14 -20.09 -5.52
C MET A 480 31.11 -21.31 -6.43
N LEU A 481 32.28 -21.77 -6.86
CA LEU A 481 32.46 -23.00 -7.62
C LEU A 481 32.22 -24.21 -6.72
N SER A 482 31.28 -25.06 -7.14
CA SER A 482 30.87 -26.26 -6.42
C SER A 482 30.79 -27.45 -7.36
N LYS A 483 30.83 -28.67 -6.80
CA LYS A 483 30.65 -29.92 -7.55
C LYS A 483 29.27 -30.49 -7.29
N MET A 484 28.62 -30.91 -8.36
CA MET A 484 27.33 -31.61 -8.35
C MET A 484 27.48 -33.00 -8.98
N SER A 485 26.87 -34.01 -8.38
CA SER A 485 26.76 -35.36 -8.94
C SER A 485 25.30 -35.78 -8.94
N ILE A 486 24.83 -36.44 -10.01
CA ILE A 486 23.48 -37.01 -10.01
C ILE A 486 23.57 -38.37 -9.33
N ILE A 487 22.87 -38.53 -8.19
CA ILE A 487 22.94 -39.75 -7.37
C ILE A 487 21.74 -40.67 -7.50
N LYS A 488 20.59 -40.14 -7.96
CA LYS A 488 19.37 -40.94 -8.15
C LYS A 488 18.50 -40.41 -9.28
N VAL A 489 18.00 -41.31 -10.13
CA VAL A 489 17.01 -41.03 -11.18
C VAL A 489 16.01 -42.19 -11.23
N GLY A 490 14.70 -41.90 -11.19
CA GLY A 490 13.66 -42.92 -11.36
C GLY A 490 13.73 -44.08 -10.34
N GLY A 491 14.21 -43.81 -9.12
CA GLY A 491 14.34 -44.82 -8.07
C GLY A 491 15.66 -45.61 -8.10
N ARG A 492 16.47 -45.52 -9.16
CA ARG A 492 17.77 -46.21 -9.27
C ARG A 492 18.90 -45.30 -8.83
N SER A 493 19.80 -45.81 -7.99
CA SER A 493 21.04 -45.12 -7.62
C SER A 493 22.00 -45.16 -8.79
N LEU A 494 22.60 -44.01 -9.10
CA LEU A 494 23.54 -43.82 -10.20
C LEU A 494 24.72 -43.02 -9.65
N GLU A 495 25.96 -43.37 -9.96
CA GLU A 495 27.10 -42.47 -9.75
C GLU A 495 27.52 -41.90 -11.10
N ILE A 496 26.79 -40.88 -11.57
CA ILE A 496 27.14 -40.16 -12.80
C ILE A 496 27.98 -38.95 -12.44
N GLY A 497 29.09 -38.78 -13.18
CA GLY A 497 30.26 -37.96 -12.85
C GLY A 497 30.03 -36.53 -12.34
N ASN A 498 31.09 -35.96 -11.78
CA ASN A 498 31.07 -34.63 -11.16
C ASN A 498 30.98 -33.53 -12.22
N SER A 499 29.98 -32.67 -12.09
CA SER A 499 29.84 -31.47 -12.89
C SER A 499 30.09 -30.23 -12.04
N GLU A 500 30.78 -29.26 -12.60
CA GLU A 500 31.00 -27.97 -11.95
C GLU A 500 29.77 -27.10 -12.11
N VAL A 501 29.35 -26.49 -11.00
CA VAL A 501 28.19 -25.60 -10.92
C VAL A 501 28.57 -24.36 -10.13
N LEU A 502 27.91 -23.24 -10.44
CA LEU A 502 28.15 -21.97 -9.77
C LEU A 502 27.03 -21.69 -8.78
N VAL A 503 27.33 -21.57 -7.50
CA VAL A 503 26.35 -21.28 -6.45
C VAL A 503 26.26 -19.77 -6.25
N GLU A 504 25.05 -19.22 -6.32
CA GLU A 504 24.78 -17.77 -6.15
C GLU A 504 24.30 -17.42 -4.74
N ASP A 505 23.59 -18.34 -4.09
CA ASP A 505 23.16 -18.19 -2.70
C ASP A 505 22.94 -19.54 -2.02
N ILE A 506 23.13 -19.55 -0.70
CA ILE A 506 23.06 -20.75 0.14
C ILE A 506 22.17 -20.46 1.36
N GLY A 507 21.26 -21.36 1.69
CA GLY A 507 20.48 -21.30 2.91
C GLY A 507 20.30 -22.69 3.51
N ALA A 508 19.81 -22.76 4.74
CA ALA A 508 19.59 -24.04 5.42
C ALA A 508 18.54 -24.94 4.74
N GLY A 509 17.70 -24.36 3.87
CA GLY A 509 16.73 -25.10 3.06
C GLY A 509 17.19 -25.48 1.65
N GLY A 510 18.36 -25.02 1.17
CA GLY A 510 18.76 -25.26 -0.22
C GLY A 510 19.76 -24.27 -0.82
N ILE A 511 20.07 -24.40 -2.11
CA ILE A 511 20.96 -23.50 -2.87
C ILE A 511 20.27 -22.95 -4.12
N ARG A 512 20.77 -21.81 -4.61
CA ARG A 512 20.56 -21.36 -5.98
C ARG A 512 21.85 -21.52 -6.75
N MET A 513 21.78 -22.13 -7.94
CA MET A 513 22.96 -22.36 -8.77
C MET A 513 22.73 -22.10 -10.25
N LEU A 514 23.82 -21.91 -10.99
CA LEU A 514 23.88 -21.85 -12.44
C LEU A 514 24.66 -23.07 -12.96
N SER A 515 24.19 -23.63 -14.08
CA SER A 515 24.83 -24.73 -14.79
C SER A 515 24.52 -24.67 -16.28
N THR A 516 25.37 -25.26 -17.11
CA THR A 516 25.10 -25.46 -18.55
C THR A 516 24.34 -26.76 -18.82
N LEU A 517 24.17 -27.61 -17.81
CA LEU A 517 23.39 -28.84 -17.92
C LEU A 517 21.89 -28.53 -17.88
N ASN A 518 21.14 -29.08 -18.84
CA ASN A 518 19.68 -29.05 -18.85
C ASN A 518 19.10 -30.24 -18.05
N LEU A 519 18.93 -30.05 -16.75
CA LEU A 519 18.34 -31.03 -15.86
C LEU A 519 16.81 -30.83 -15.79
N PRO A 520 16.02 -31.92 -15.79
CA PRO A 520 14.58 -31.82 -15.63
C PRO A 520 14.21 -31.56 -14.16
N VAL A 521 13.17 -30.76 -13.92
CA VAL A 521 12.60 -30.57 -12.56
C VAL A 521 11.69 -31.74 -12.26
N ARG A 522 12.20 -32.75 -11.54
CA ARG A 522 11.41 -33.93 -11.16
C ARG A 522 11.70 -34.40 -9.73
N PRO A 523 10.69 -34.90 -8.98
CA PRO A 523 10.88 -35.33 -7.59
C PRO A 523 11.77 -36.57 -7.40
N ASP A 524 11.97 -37.34 -8.46
CA ASP A 524 12.75 -38.59 -8.53
C ASP A 524 14.20 -38.38 -8.93
N LEU A 525 14.60 -37.14 -9.24
CA LEU A 525 15.98 -36.73 -9.50
C LEU A 525 16.60 -36.16 -8.21
N VAL A 526 17.64 -36.82 -7.70
CA VAL A 526 18.40 -36.34 -6.54
C VAL A 526 19.85 -36.11 -6.94
N CYS A 527 20.36 -34.94 -6.57
CA CYS A 527 21.72 -34.52 -6.81
C CYS A 527 22.45 -34.35 -5.48
N ASN A 528 23.71 -34.73 -5.44
CA ASN A 528 24.63 -34.49 -4.34
C ASN A 528 25.47 -33.25 -4.64
N PHE A 529 25.59 -32.34 -3.67
CA PHE A 529 26.29 -31.06 -3.81
C PHE A 529 27.43 -30.95 -2.80
N LYS A 530 28.65 -30.72 -3.30
CA LYS A 530 29.86 -30.57 -2.49
C LYS A 530 30.39 -29.14 -2.61
N PHE A 531 30.48 -28.46 -1.49
CA PHE A 531 31.06 -27.13 -1.39
C PHE A 531 32.03 -27.03 -0.21
N ILE A 532 32.95 -26.07 -0.29
CA ILE A 532 33.90 -25.76 0.78
C ILE A 532 33.52 -24.39 1.33
N ILE A 533 33.15 -24.35 2.61
CA ILE A 533 32.85 -23.11 3.34
C ILE A 533 33.81 -23.06 4.51
N LEU A 534 34.59 -21.97 4.60
CA LEU A 534 35.53 -21.72 5.70
C LEU A 534 36.50 -22.90 5.92
N GLY A 535 37.07 -23.42 4.82
CA GLY A 535 38.04 -24.53 4.86
C GLY A 535 37.45 -25.91 5.12
N LYS A 536 36.13 -26.03 5.34
CA LYS A 536 35.47 -27.31 5.65
C LYS A 536 34.62 -27.81 4.49
N PRO A 537 34.74 -29.09 4.11
CA PRO A 537 33.88 -29.67 3.10
C PRO A 537 32.47 -29.89 3.66
N HIS A 538 31.47 -29.50 2.88
CA HIS A 538 30.06 -29.68 3.16
C HIS A 538 29.42 -30.42 2.00
N ASN A 539 28.66 -31.46 2.32
CA ASN A 539 28.06 -32.34 1.34
C ASN A 539 26.57 -32.52 1.64
N TYR A 540 25.71 -32.16 0.69
CA TYR A 540 24.26 -32.22 0.89
C TYR A 540 23.54 -32.76 -0.34
N ASP A 541 22.56 -33.62 -0.09
CA ASP A 541 21.64 -34.09 -1.12
C ASP A 541 20.52 -33.09 -1.32
N GLY A 542 20.07 -32.93 -2.57
CA GLY A 542 19.03 -31.97 -2.91
C GLY A 542 18.22 -32.36 -4.13
N LYS A 543 17.00 -31.85 -4.17
CA LYS A 543 16.08 -31.99 -5.31
C LYS A 543 15.96 -30.67 -6.04
N ILE A 544 15.84 -30.74 -7.36
CA ILE A 544 15.56 -29.55 -8.17
C ILE A 544 14.10 -29.15 -7.94
N SER A 545 13.89 -27.94 -7.44
CA SER A 545 12.58 -27.38 -7.12
C SER A 545 12.01 -26.50 -8.24
N TRP A 546 12.87 -25.80 -8.97
CA TRP A 546 12.54 -25.00 -10.14
C TRP A 546 13.76 -24.82 -11.04
N LYS A 547 13.52 -24.53 -12.32
CA LYS A 547 14.54 -24.17 -13.29
C LYS A 547 14.11 -22.98 -14.15
N GLU A 548 15.05 -22.14 -14.53
CA GLU A 548 14.90 -21.04 -15.50
C GLU A 548 16.06 -21.13 -16.51
N GLU A 549 15.80 -20.82 -17.78
CA GLU A 549 16.84 -20.80 -18.82
C GLU A 549 17.09 -19.35 -19.27
N GLU A 550 18.37 -18.98 -19.36
CA GLU A 550 18.80 -17.69 -19.90
C GLU A 550 20.03 -17.91 -20.81
N HIS A 551 19.85 -17.74 -22.13
CA HIS A 551 20.91 -17.84 -23.13
C HIS A 551 21.76 -19.13 -23.07
N GLY A 552 21.11 -20.29 -22.91
CA GLY A 552 21.77 -21.60 -22.83
C GLY A 552 22.42 -21.92 -21.47
N ILE A 553 22.26 -21.03 -20.48
CA ILE A 553 22.64 -21.27 -19.09
C ILE A 553 21.36 -21.47 -18.27
N TYR A 554 21.36 -22.51 -17.45
CA TYR A 554 20.23 -22.89 -16.63
C TYR A 554 20.45 -22.48 -15.19
N LYS A 555 19.47 -21.80 -14.62
CA LYS A 555 19.41 -21.43 -13.22
C LYS A 555 18.49 -22.39 -12.48
N TYR A 556 18.95 -22.92 -11.36
CA TYR A 556 18.23 -23.91 -10.58
C TYR A 556 18.04 -23.44 -9.13
N GLY A 557 16.86 -23.72 -8.59
CA GLY A 557 16.64 -23.76 -7.15
C GLY A 557 16.68 -25.19 -6.66
N ILE A 558 17.59 -25.49 -5.74
CA ILE A 558 17.73 -26.79 -5.12
C ILE A 558 17.16 -26.73 -3.70
N GLN A 559 16.32 -27.69 -3.34
CA GLN A 559 15.88 -27.91 -1.97
C GLN A 559 16.71 -29.03 -1.34
N PHE A 560 17.35 -28.77 -0.21
CA PHE A 560 18.13 -29.80 0.47
C PHE A 560 17.25 -30.83 1.16
N ILE A 561 17.76 -32.06 1.22
CA ILE A 561 17.21 -33.18 1.99
C ILE A 561 18.07 -33.29 3.26
N LEU A 562 17.66 -32.61 4.33
CA LEU A 562 18.39 -32.57 5.62
C LEU A 562 17.43 -32.87 6.78
N ASP A 563 17.93 -33.59 7.78
CA ASP A 563 17.29 -33.66 9.08
C ASP A 563 17.44 -32.33 9.86
N GLU A 564 16.84 -32.23 11.05
CA GLU A 564 16.88 -31.00 11.84
C GLU A 564 18.27 -30.71 12.44
N ILE A 565 19.03 -31.76 12.80
CA ILE A 565 20.35 -31.62 13.43
C ILE A 565 21.37 -31.06 12.43
N ASP A 566 21.42 -31.62 11.23
CA ASP A 566 22.32 -31.14 10.18
C ASP A 566 21.89 -29.78 9.63
N ARG A 567 20.59 -29.47 9.70
CA ARG A 567 20.07 -28.14 9.37
C ARG A 567 20.54 -27.08 10.37
N ASP A 568 20.48 -27.35 11.67
CA ASP A 568 20.95 -26.42 12.71
C ASP A 568 22.47 -26.21 12.64
N ARG A 569 23.23 -27.27 12.35
CA ARG A 569 24.67 -27.17 12.08
C ARG A 569 24.95 -26.25 10.88
N LEU A 570 24.21 -26.43 9.78
CA LEU A 570 24.35 -25.59 8.59
C LEU A 570 23.98 -24.13 8.87
N ILE A 571 22.95 -23.86 9.69
CA ILE A 571 22.60 -22.50 10.12
C ILE A 571 23.78 -21.84 10.85
N GLY A 572 24.41 -22.55 11.79
CA GLY A 572 25.59 -22.05 12.49
C GLY A 572 26.74 -21.69 11.56
N VAL A 573 27.03 -22.56 10.59
CA VAL A 573 28.07 -22.33 9.57
C VAL A 573 27.74 -21.13 8.69
N LEU A 574 26.49 -21.02 8.22
CA LEU A 574 26.05 -19.93 7.35
C LEU A 574 26.06 -18.56 8.06
N ASN A 575 25.74 -18.52 9.35
CA ASN A 575 25.83 -17.30 10.14
C ASN A 575 27.28 -16.82 10.25
N HIS A 576 28.21 -17.73 10.55
CA HIS A 576 29.63 -17.39 10.60
C HIS A 576 30.17 -16.97 9.23
N PHE A 577 29.79 -17.70 8.16
CA PHE A 577 30.19 -17.39 6.79
C PHE A 577 29.66 -16.03 6.32
N SER A 578 28.40 -15.70 6.61
CA SER A 578 27.79 -14.39 6.32
C SER A 578 28.51 -13.23 7.03
N SER A 579 28.98 -13.46 8.27
CA SER A 579 29.79 -12.47 8.98
C SER A 579 31.14 -12.22 8.32
N GLN A 580 31.78 -13.25 7.75
CA GLN A 580 33.05 -13.13 7.05
C GLN A 580 32.88 -12.45 5.69
N LEU A 581 31.85 -12.82 4.92
CA LEU A 581 31.53 -12.21 3.62
C LEU A 581 31.26 -10.70 3.70
N ARG A 582 30.68 -10.23 4.81
CA ARG A 582 30.48 -8.80 5.07
C ARG A 582 31.79 -8.02 5.21
N ARG A 583 32.88 -8.69 5.63
CA ARG A 583 34.21 -8.08 5.80
C ARG A 583 35.07 -8.24 4.55
N ASN A 584 34.97 -9.40 3.89
CA ASN A 584 35.71 -9.71 2.68
C ASN A 584 34.87 -10.59 1.74
N PRO A 585 34.52 -10.13 0.53
CA PRO A 585 33.76 -10.92 -0.43
C PRO A 585 34.53 -12.14 -0.97
N PHE A 586 35.85 -12.18 -0.82
CA PHE A 586 36.72 -13.32 -1.14
C PHE A 586 37.21 -13.99 0.14
N VAL A 587 36.29 -14.63 0.86
CA VAL A 587 36.62 -15.37 2.07
C VAL A 587 37.65 -16.45 1.73
N PRO A 588 38.82 -16.49 2.42
CA PRO A 588 39.83 -17.51 2.19
C PRO A 588 39.24 -18.91 2.28
N GLU A 589 39.75 -19.83 1.45
CA GLU A 589 39.33 -21.25 1.45
C GLU A 589 37.84 -21.47 1.10
N CYS A 590 37.19 -20.48 0.50
CA CYS A 590 35.92 -20.63 -0.20
C CYS A 590 36.21 -20.42 -1.69
N ASN A 591 35.84 -21.37 -2.56
CA ASN A 591 36.13 -21.33 -4.00
C ASN A 591 35.30 -20.26 -4.74
N ILE A 592 35.41 -18.99 -4.34
CA ILE A 592 34.68 -17.84 -4.87
C ILE A 592 35.40 -17.33 -6.11
N LEU A 593 34.67 -17.24 -7.23
CA LEU A 593 35.24 -16.86 -8.52
C LEU A 593 35.17 -15.35 -8.74
N ALA A 594 36.33 -14.71 -8.91
CA ALA A 594 36.44 -13.28 -9.22
C ALA A 594 36.22 -12.94 -10.72
N VAL A 595 35.36 -13.69 -11.42
CA VAL A 595 35.15 -13.58 -12.87
C VAL A 595 33.67 -13.46 -13.20
N ASP A 596 33.35 -12.92 -14.39
CA ASP A 596 31.97 -12.86 -14.87
C ASP A 596 31.40 -14.29 -14.99
N ARG A 597 30.29 -14.53 -14.29
CA ARG A 597 29.66 -15.84 -14.12
C ARG A 597 29.16 -16.45 -15.43
N PHE A 598 28.71 -15.62 -16.38
CA PHE A 598 28.20 -16.08 -17.67
C PHE A 598 29.35 -16.35 -18.64
N GLN A 599 30.40 -15.52 -18.59
CA GLN A 599 31.62 -15.74 -19.35
C GLN A 599 32.33 -17.03 -18.92
N TYR A 600 32.51 -17.25 -17.61
CA TYR A 600 33.15 -18.46 -17.09
C TYR A 600 32.41 -19.74 -17.51
N LEU A 601 31.08 -19.78 -17.39
CA LEU A 601 30.30 -20.95 -17.80
C LEU A 601 30.34 -21.21 -19.31
N LYS A 602 30.41 -20.14 -20.13
CA LYS A 602 30.59 -20.27 -21.57
C LYS A 602 31.97 -20.83 -21.91
N GLU A 603 33.04 -20.34 -21.29
CA GLU A 603 34.41 -20.81 -21.49
C GLU A 603 34.57 -22.30 -21.12
N VAL A 604 33.99 -22.72 -19.99
CA VAL A 604 33.98 -24.13 -19.55
C VAL A 604 33.14 -25.01 -20.48
N ALA A 605 32.04 -24.51 -21.04
CA ALA A 605 31.22 -25.25 -22.00
C ALA A 605 31.88 -25.39 -23.38
N THR A 606 32.74 -24.46 -23.78
CA THR A 606 33.54 -24.55 -25.02
C THR A 606 34.83 -25.36 -24.87
N SER A 607 35.24 -25.67 -23.64
CA SER A 607 36.48 -26.40 -23.32
C SER A 607 36.25 -27.88 -22.96
N LYS A 608 35.00 -28.36 -23.04
CA LYS A 608 34.58 -29.76 -22.92
C LYS A 608 33.95 -30.21 -24.23
#